data_AF-A0A3A9USI4-F1
#
_entry.id   AF-A0A3A9USI4-F1
#
_cell.length_a   1.000
_cell.length_b   1.000
_cell.length_c   1.000
_cell.angle_alpha   90.00
_cell.angle_beta   90.00
_cell.angle_gamma   90.00
#
_symmetry.space_group_name_H-M   'P 1'
#
loop_
_entity.id
_entity.type
_entity.pdbx_description
1 polymer ?
#
loop_
_entity_poly.entity_id
_entity_poly.type
_entity_poly.pdbx_seq_one_letter_code
_entity_poly.pdbx_strand_id
1 'polypeptide(L)'
;MRKLILFIPIFIITGTLLLFLFDPPFKCKLEFENHTIEYDWRIFNNDFCNYRTHDHCADNEFNKYNAEIELLNKLAESYDGQKVIENRLMEVVNQLPMYKRIYSNLTKSSELKVDSIIKYREEIFQRIWIE
;
A
#
# COMPACT_ATOMS: atom_id res chain seq x y z
N MET A 1 20.58 -39.79 -20.44
CA MET A 1 20.26 -38.38 -20.75
C MET A 1 18.78 -38.11 -21.03
N ARG A 2 18.04 -38.93 -21.82
CA ARG A 2 16.59 -38.71 -22.07
C ARG A 2 15.70 -38.63 -20.81
N LYS A 3 15.99 -39.41 -19.77
CA LYS A 3 15.23 -39.38 -18.50
C LYS A 3 15.41 -38.06 -17.72
N LEU A 4 16.62 -37.48 -17.71
CA LEU A 4 16.90 -36.19 -17.03
C LEU A 4 16.14 -35.01 -17.65
N ILE A 5 15.92 -35.04 -18.97
CA ILE A 5 15.18 -34.00 -19.70
C ILE A 5 13.70 -33.96 -19.30
N LEU A 6 13.11 -35.09 -18.87
CA LEU A 6 11.72 -35.17 -18.38
C LEU A 6 11.57 -34.73 -16.92
N PHE A 7 12.62 -34.80 -16.09
CA PHE A 7 12.54 -34.38 -14.69
C PHE A 7 12.57 -32.86 -14.51
N ILE A 8 13.28 -32.13 -15.37
CA ILE A 8 13.37 -30.66 -15.33
C ILE A 8 11.98 -29.99 -15.47
N PRO A 9 11.15 -30.31 -16.49
CA PRO A 9 9.83 -29.69 -16.60
C PRO A 9 8.89 -30.08 -15.46
N ILE A 10 8.95 -31.32 -14.96
CA ILE A 10 8.14 -31.75 -13.80
C ILE A 10 8.54 -30.95 -12.55
N PHE A 11 9.84 -30.77 -12.32
CA PHE A 11 10.36 -29.98 -11.21
C PHE A 11 9.93 -28.51 -11.33
N ILE A 12 10.00 -27.92 -12.52
CA ILE A 12 9.53 -26.55 -12.76
C ILE A 12 8.03 -26.44 -12.49
N ILE A 13 7.21 -27.35 -13.02
CA ILE A 13 5.75 -27.32 -12.82
C ILE A 13 5.40 -27.45 -11.34
N THR A 14 6.00 -28.42 -10.64
CA THR A 14 5.74 -28.63 -9.21
C THR A 14 6.24 -27.46 -8.36
N GLY A 15 7.42 -26.91 -8.68
CA GLY A 15 7.96 -25.72 -8.02
C GLY A 15 7.07 -24.50 -8.20
N THR A 16 6.64 -24.20 -9.42
CA THR A 16 5.73 -23.08 -9.71
C THR A 16 4.37 -23.27 -9.05
N LEU A 17 3.83 -24.50 -9.04
CA LEU A 17 2.56 -24.78 -8.34
C LEU A 17 2.69 -24.53 -6.84
N LEU A 18 3.76 -24.98 -6.20
CA LEU A 18 4.00 -24.71 -4.78
C LEU A 18 4.13 -23.20 -4.53
N LEU A 19 4.90 -22.48 -5.36
CA LEU A 19 5.02 -21.03 -5.27
C LEU A 19 3.67 -20.32 -5.43
N PHE A 20 2.79 -20.79 -6.31
CA PHE A 20 1.45 -20.23 -6.48
C PHE A 20 0.54 -20.49 -5.27
N LEU A 21 0.62 -21.67 -4.66
CA LEU A 21 -0.22 -22.03 -3.50
C LEU A 21 0.19 -21.30 -2.22
N PHE A 22 1.49 -21.07 -2.00
CA PHE A 22 2.00 -20.38 -0.81
C PHE A 22 2.18 -18.87 -1.01
N ASP A 23 2.55 -18.47 -2.22
CA ASP A 23 2.82 -17.10 -2.67
C ASP A 23 3.55 -16.23 -1.63
N PRO A 24 4.76 -16.65 -1.19
CA PRO A 24 5.42 -16.02 -0.05
C PRO A 24 5.70 -14.53 -0.31
N PRO A 25 5.49 -13.67 0.70
CA PRO A 25 5.74 -12.24 0.54
C PRO A 25 7.24 -11.94 0.56
N PHE A 26 7.64 -10.94 -0.20
CA PHE A 26 8.93 -10.28 -0.09
C PHE A 26 8.75 -8.79 0.20
N LYS A 27 9.76 -8.20 0.85
CA LYS A 27 9.69 -6.80 1.29
C LYS A 27 10.04 -5.85 0.15
N CYS A 28 9.13 -4.92 -0.11
CA CYS A 28 9.34 -3.74 -0.93
C CYS A 28 9.45 -2.51 -0.03
N LYS A 29 10.00 -1.43 -0.58
CA LYS A 29 10.17 -0.16 0.12
C LYS A 29 9.48 0.96 -0.63
N LEU A 30 8.76 1.78 0.12
CA LEU A 30 8.23 3.05 -0.34
C LEU A 30 9.00 4.16 0.39
N GLU A 31 9.66 5.03 -0.37
CA GLU A 31 10.55 6.06 0.16
C GLU A 31 10.12 7.45 -0.30
N PHE A 32 10.14 8.40 0.64
CA PHE A 32 9.97 9.83 0.35
C PHE A 32 10.72 10.64 1.41
N GLU A 33 11.59 11.55 0.96
CA GLU A 33 12.53 12.27 1.84
C GLU A 33 13.30 11.28 2.74
N ASN A 34 13.32 11.50 4.06
CA ASN A 34 13.99 10.64 5.04
C ASN A 34 13.07 9.55 5.62
N HIS A 35 11.92 9.28 5.00
CA HIS A 35 10.95 8.29 5.46
C HIS A 35 10.90 7.08 4.53
N THR A 36 10.96 5.89 5.14
CA THR A 36 10.83 4.60 4.46
C THR A 36 9.73 3.79 5.13
N ILE A 37 8.81 3.28 4.33
CA ILE A 37 7.81 2.29 4.73
C ILE A 37 8.10 0.99 4.01
N GLU A 38 8.14 -0.11 4.75
CA GLU A 38 8.24 -1.45 4.18
C GLU A 38 6.85 -2.06 4.00
N TYR A 39 6.64 -2.76 2.89
CA TYR A 39 5.38 -3.44 2.64
C TYR A 39 5.61 -4.76 1.89
N ASP A 40 4.63 -5.66 2.02
CA ASP A 40 4.70 -6.97 1.39
C ASP A 40 4.25 -6.91 -0.07
N TRP A 41 5.05 -7.51 -0.95
CA TRP A 41 4.70 -7.80 -2.32
C TRP A 41 4.80 -9.30 -2.57
N ARG A 42 3.93 -9.82 -3.43
CA ARG A 42 3.82 -11.24 -3.75
C ARG A 42 3.83 -11.44 -5.25
N ILE A 43 4.37 -12.57 -5.71
CA ILE A 43 4.54 -12.83 -7.15
C ILE A 43 3.17 -13.05 -7.80
N PHE A 44 2.31 -13.79 -7.13
CA PHE A 44 0.99 -14.17 -7.61
C PHE A 44 -0.14 -13.36 -6.97
N ASN A 45 0.17 -12.20 -6.37
CA ASN A 45 -0.84 -11.24 -5.91
C ASN A 45 -1.89 -11.83 -4.94
N ASN A 46 -1.56 -12.90 -4.21
CA ASN A 46 -2.51 -13.68 -3.42
C ASN A 46 -3.68 -14.28 -4.23
N ASP A 47 -3.53 -14.49 -5.54
CA ASP A 47 -4.58 -14.98 -6.44
C ASP A 47 -5.21 -16.29 -5.96
N PHE A 48 -4.40 -17.25 -5.50
CA PHE A 48 -4.93 -18.51 -4.95
C PHE A 48 -5.72 -18.29 -3.65
N CYS A 49 -5.24 -17.40 -2.78
CA CYS A 49 -5.91 -17.03 -1.54
C CYS A 49 -7.25 -16.39 -1.85
N ASN A 50 -7.27 -15.37 -2.69
CA ASN A 50 -8.46 -14.66 -3.14
C ASN A 50 -9.46 -15.57 -3.85
N TYR A 51 -9.00 -16.50 -4.68
CA TYR A 51 -9.87 -17.52 -5.25
C TYR A 51 -10.55 -18.40 -4.18
N ARG A 52 -9.84 -18.76 -3.11
CA ARG A 52 -10.35 -19.62 -2.04
C ARG A 52 -11.22 -18.87 -1.03
N THR A 53 -10.95 -17.60 -0.82
CA THR A 53 -11.62 -16.78 0.18
C THR A 53 -12.65 -15.83 -0.42
N HIS A 54 -12.81 -15.74 -1.75
CA HIS A 54 -13.66 -14.75 -2.44
C HIS A 54 -13.17 -13.31 -2.22
N ASP A 55 -11.91 -13.06 -2.57
CA ASP A 55 -11.26 -11.74 -2.53
C ASP A 55 -11.06 -11.15 -1.11
N HIS A 56 -11.06 -12.00 -0.09
CA HIS A 56 -10.79 -11.61 1.31
C HIS A 56 -9.29 -11.71 1.70
N CYS A 57 -8.37 -11.65 0.73
CA CYS A 57 -6.93 -11.59 0.99
C CYS A 57 -6.30 -10.32 0.39
N ALA A 58 -5.37 -9.71 1.14
CA ALA A 58 -4.71 -8.49 0.71
C ALA A 58 -3.85 -8.72 -0.53
N ASP A 59 -4.21 -8.09 -1.63
CA ASP A 59 -3.42 -8.08 -2.84
C ASP A 59 -2.25 -7.06 -2.73
N ASN A 60 -1.41 -7.02 -3.75
CA ASN A 60 -0.23 -6.17 -3.78
C ASN A 60 -0.58 -4.68 -3.79
N GLU A 61 -1.62 -4.29 -4.51
CA GLU A 61 -2.06 -2.90 -4.59
C GLU A 61 -2.65 -2.43 -3.25
N PHE A 62 -3.41 -3.29 -2.57
CA PHE A 62 -3.90 -3.07 -1.21
C PHE A 62 -2.74 -2.83 -0.23
N ASN A 63 -1.72 -3.71 -0.26
CA ASN A 63 -0.56 -3.57 0.61
C ASN A 63 0.20 -2.28 0.33
N LYS A 64 0.41 -1.94 -0.95
CA LYS A 64 1.06 -0.71 -1.37
C LYS A 64 0.27 0.53 -0.94
N TYR A 65 -1.04 0.53 -1.13
CA TYR A 65 -1.91 1.65 -0.76
C TYR A 65 -1.89 1.91 0.75
N ASN A 66 -1.93 0.84 1.57
CA ASN A 66 -1.79 0.97 3.02
C ASN A 66 -0.38 1.47 3.43
N ALA A 67 0.66 1.11 2.69
CA ALA A 67 2.00 1.65 2.89
C ALA A 67 2.09 3.14 2.54
N GLU A 68 1.43 3.58 1.47
CA GLU A 68 1.30 5.00 1.10
C GLU A 68 0.57 5.80 2.19
N ILE A 69 -0.50 5.25 2.75
CA ILE A 69 -1.20 5.84 3.90
C ILE A 69 -0.29 5.97 5.12
N GLU A 70 0.48 4.92 5.44
CA GLU A 70 1.43 4.98 6.56
C GLU A 70 2.51 6.04 6.32
N LEU A 71 3.02 6.14 5.09
CA LEU A 71 3.99 7.16 4.72
C LEU A 71 3.41 8.57 4.95
N LEU A 72 2.19 8.84 4.47
CA LEU A 72 1.53 10.13 4.63
C LEU A 72 1.31 10.50 6.11
N ASN A 73 0.93 9.53 6.94
CA ASN A 73 0.84 9.73 8.38
C ASN A 73 2.19 10.10 9.00
N LYS A 74 3.28 9.40 8.65
CA LYS A 74 4.63 9.74 9.14
C LYS A 74 5.10 11.11 8.65
N LEU A 75 4.79 11.47 7.41
CA LEU A 75 5.10 12.79 6.86
C LEU A 75 4.35 13.89 7.61
N ALA A 76 3.07 13.69 7.91
CA ALA A 76 2.28 14.64 8.69
C ALA A 76 2.75 14.73 10.15
N GLU A 77 3.16 13.61 10.77
CA GLU A 77 3.66 13.57 12.14
C GLU A 77 5.02 14.26 12.30
N SER A 78 5.90 14.12 11.31
CA SER A 78 7.26 14.68 11.32
C SER A 78 7.36 16.08 10.71
N TYR A 79 6.23 16.67 10.29
CA TYR A 79 6.22 17.98 9.67
C TYR A 79 6.66 19.09 10.63
N ASP A 80 7.70 19.83 10.22
CA ASP A 80 8.29 20.97 10.93
C ASP A 80 8.55 22.12 9.94
N GLY A 81 7.58 22.39 9.06
CA GLY A 81 7.63 23.50 8.10
C GLY A 81 8.35 23.21 6.78
N GLN A 82 8.69 21.95 6.48
CA GLN A 82 9.33 21.59 5.21
C GLN A 82 8.32 21.67 4.06
N LYS A 83 8.52 22.62 3.13
CA LYS A 83 7.64 22.85 1.98
C LYS A 83 7.39 21.62 1.10
N VAL A 84 8.37 20.73 0.98
CA VAL A 84 8.21 19.50 0.16
C VAL A 84 7.16 18.58 0.76
N ILE A 85 7.16 18.41 2.08
CA ILE A 85 6.16 17.63 2.81
C ILE A 85 4.79 18.31 2.74
N GLU A 86 4.73 19.61 2.96
CA GLU A 86 3.49 20.41 2.84
C GLU A 86 2.85 20.22 1.47
N ASN A 87 3.61 20.43 0.40
CA ASN A 87 3.14 20.29 -0.97
C ASN A 87 2.64 18.87 -1.22
N ARG A 88 3.36 17.84 -0.75
CA ARG A 88 2.96 16.44 -0.95
C ARG A 88 1.65 16.11 -0.23
N LEU A 89 1.49 16.54 1.02
CA LEU A 89 0.27 16.31 1.79
C LEU A 89 -0.93 17.03 1.14
N MET A 90 -0.75 18.30 0.76
CA MET A 90 -1.79 19.07 0.09
C MET A 90 -2.17 18.50 -1.28
N GLU A 91 -1.18 18.09 -2.07
CA GLU A 91 -1.38 17.44 -3.36
C GLU A 91 -2.26 16.21 -3.21
N VAL A 92 -1.88 15.29 -2.32
CA VAL A 92 -2.59 14.02 -2.11
C VAL A 92 -4.02 14.24 -1.64
N VAL A 93 -4.23 15.14 -0.67
CA VAL A 93 -5.58 15.46 -0.19
C VAL A 93 -6.42 16.12 -1.29
N ASN A 94 -5.82 16.92 -2.18
CA ASN A 94 -6.57 17.58 -3.25
C ASN A 94 -6.91 16.63 -4.42
N GLN A 95 -5.98 15.74 -4.78
CA GLN A 95 -6.11 14.84 -5.93
C GLN A 95 -7.08 13.69 -5.67
N LEU A 96 -7.14 13.18 -4.43
CA LEU A 96 -8.00 12.04 -4.08
C LEU A 96 -9.35 12.52 -3.54
N PRO A 97 -10.47 12.27 -4.25
CA PRO A 97 -11.80 12.77 -3.85
C PRO A 97 -12.22 12.31 -2.44
N MET A 98 -11.81 11.10 -2.03
CA MET A 98 -12.09 10.57 -0.71
C MET A 98 -11.46 11.42 0.39
N TYR A 99 -10.16 11.70 0.32
CA TYR A 99 -9.44 12.52 1.30
C TYR A 99 -9.96 13.96 1.30
N LYS A 100 -10.18 14.54 0.13
CA LYS A 100 -10.76 15.89 0.01
C LYS A 100 -12.11 16.00 0.72
N ARG A 101 -12.98 14.99 0.55
CA ARG A 101 -14.29 14.94 1.21
C ARG A 101 -14.15 14.82 2.73
N ILE A 102 -13.29 13.92 3.22
CA ILE A 102 -13.06 13.73 4.66
C ILE A 102 -12.53 15.03 5.27
N TYR A 103 -11.49 15.63 4.68
CA TYR A 103 -10.95 16.92 5.09
C TYR A 103 -12.03 18.00 5.16
N SER A 104 -12.84 18.13 4.10
CA SER A 104 -13.87 19.17 4.03
C SER A 104 -14.95 18.98 5.11
N ASN A 105 -15.28 17.73 5.42
CA ASN A 105 -16.24 17.40 6.48
C ASN A 105 -15.72 17.74 7.88
N LEU A 106 -14.42 17.50 8.12
CA LEU A 106 -13.76 17.75 9.41
C LEU A 106 -13.50 19.25 9.64
N THR A 107 -13.09 19.98 8.61
CA THR A 107 -12.70 21.40 8.71
C THR A 107 -13.83 22.38 8.40
N LYS A 108 -14.93 21.91 7.80
CA LYS A 108 -16.01 22.75 7.25
C LYS A 108 -15.51 23.77 6.22
N SER A 109 -14.41 23.47 5.52
CA SER A 109 -13.78 24.33 4.52
C SER A 109 -13.35 23.54 3.30
N SER A 110 -13.40 24.17 2.13
CA SER A 110 -12.81 23.65 0.88
C SER A 110 -11.36 24.12 0.67
N GLU A 111 -10.90 25.10 1.44
CA GLU A 111 -9.53 25.59 1.41
C GLU A 111 -8.62 24.64 2.21
N LEU A 112 -7.63 24.06 1.52
CA LEU A 112 -6.67 23.16 2.13
C LEU A 112 -5.62 23.95 2.91
N LYS A 113 -5.39 23.55 4.16
CA LYS A 113 -4.34 24.08 5.04
C LYS A 113 -3.60 22.91 5.65
N VAL A 114 -2.27 22.92 5.56
CA VAL A 114 -1.43 21.83 6.05
C VAL A 114 -1.63 21.58 7.56
N ASP A 115 -1.77 22.63 8.36
CA ASP A 115 -2.04 22.52 9.81
C ASP A 115 -3.30 21.69 10.10
N SER A 116 -4.35 21.87 9.30
CA SER A 116 -5.58 21.07 9.41
C SER A 116 -5.36 19.63 8.97
N ILE A 117 -4.55 19.38 7.93
CA ILE A 117 -4.20 18.02 7.49
C ILE A 117 -3.44 17.29 8.60
N ILE A 118 -2.48 17.96 9.25
CA ILE A 118 -1.69 17.39 10.35
C ILE A 118 -2.57 17.10 11.57
N LYS A 119 -3.45 18.05 11.92
CA LYS A 119 -4.38 17.92 13.04
C LYS A 119 -5.31 16.71 12.89
N TYR A 120 -5.78 16.45 11.67
CA TYR A 120 -6.75 15.40 11.36
C TYR A 120 -6.15 14.22 10.57
N ARG A 121 -4.83 14.01 10.69
CA ARG A 121 -4.10 13.06 9.83
C ARG A 121 -4.63 11.63 9.96
N GLU A 122 -4.98 11.20 11.17
CA GLU A 122 -5.44 9.84 11.45
C GLU A 122 -6.83 9.56 10.89
N GLU A 123 -7.67 10.59 10.77
CA GLU A 123 -8.99 10.50 10.15
C GLU A 123 -8.95 10.64 8.63
N ILE A 124 -8.04 11.47 8.11
CA ILE A 124 -7.88 11.66 6.66
C ILE A 124 -7.18 10.44 6.04
N PHE A 125 -6.09 9.97 6.65
CA PHE A 125 -5.25 8.88 6.16
C PHE A 125 -5.51 7.60 6.96
N GLN A 126 -6.75 7.09 6.89
CA GLN A 126 -7.10 5.83 7.53
C GLN A 126 -6.66 4.63 6.68
N ARG A 127 -6.06 3.63 7.34
CA ARG A 127 -5.76 2.33 6.71
C ARG A 127 -7.05 1.66 6.25
N ILE A 128 -6.97 1.02 5.10
CA ILE A 128 -8.03 0.14 4.60
C ILE A 128 -7.91 -1.22 5.29
N TRP A 129 -9.05 -1.78 5.64
CA TRP A 129 -9.18 -3.13 6.18
C TRP A 129 -9.92 -4.02 5.19
N ILE A 130 -9.56 -5.29 5.15
CA ILE A 130 -10.33 -6.32 4.46
C ILE A 130 -11.29 -6.88 5.48
N GLU A 131 -12.58 -6.80 5.18
CA GLU A 131 -13.68 -7.33 5.99
C GLU A 131 -13.81 -8.85 5.82
#